data_AF-A0AAQ3NB46-F1
#
_entry.id   AF-A0AAQ3NB46-F1
#
_cell.length_a   1.000
_cell.length_b   1.000
_cell.length_c   1.000
_cell.angle_alpha   90.00
_cell.angle_beta   90.00
_cell.angle_gamma   90.00
#
_symmetry.space_group_name_H-M   'P 1'
#
loop_
_entity.id
_entity.type
_entity.pdbx_description
1 polymer ?
#
loop_
_entity_poly.entity_id
_entity_poly.type
_entity_poly.pdbx_seq_one_letter_code
_entity_poly.pdbx_strand_id
1 'polypeptide(L)'
;MAESFLFSIAESLIAKLASQAFQKASRVVGLYDDLRDLTNTLSSVKAVLLDAQQKQDHNHQLRGWLTHLKIVLSEAEDLLDEFDCQTLRNEVVKADGSTKAKVSHFFSTSNPLVFRFKMAQQIKDINNRLDKVATDRDKFSLQIIDVDTRVVHRRDMTHSRVSDS
;
A
#
# COMPACT_ATOMS: atom_id res chain seq x y z
N MET A 1 -3.98 14.74 -8.20
CA MET A 1 -2.63 14.55 -8.79
C MET A 1 -1.67 13.77 -7.88
N ALA A 2 -1.60 14.06 -6.58
CA ALA A 2 -0.75 13.27 -5.67
C ALA A 2 -1.27 11.83 -5.48
N GLU A 3 -2.59 11.64 -5.51
CA GLU A 3 -3.23 10.34 -5.26
C GLU A 3 -2.99 9.32 -6.37
N SER A 4 -3.07 9.75 -7.63
CA SER A 4 -2.75 8.91 -8.79
C SER A 4 -1.29 8.45 -8.79
N PHE A 5 -0.37 9.28 -8.27
CA PHE A 5 1.02 8.91 -8.10
C PHE A 5 1.19 7.84 -7.02
N LEU A 6 0.55 8.00 -5.85
CA LEU A 6 0.60 7.01 -4.77
C LEU A 6 -0.06 5.69 -5.17
N PHE A 7 -1.14 5.75 -5.94
CA PHE A 7 -1.81 4.57 -6.48
C PHE A 7 -0.89 3.78 -7.41
N SER A 8 -0.18 4.46 -8.31
CA SER A 8 0.80 3.85 -9.21
C SER A 8 1.94 3.17 -8.44
N ILE A 9 2.46 3.82 -7.39
CA ILE A 9 3.48 3.21 -6.51
C ILE A 9 2.92 1.95 -5.84
N ALA A 10 1.75 2.03 -5.23
CA ALA A 10 1.14 0.87 -4.57
C ALA A 10 0.92 -0.29 -5.55
N GLU A 11 0.48 -0.02 -6.80
CA GLU A 11 0.37 -1.05 -7.84
C GLU A 11 1.71 -1.67 -8.21
N SER A 12 2.74 -0.84 -8.41
CA SER A 12 4.09 -1.30 -8.73
C SER A 12 4.64 -2.22 -7.64
N LEU A 13 4.48 -1.84 -6.36
CA LEU A 13 4.91 -2.65 -5.21
C LEU A 13 4.15 -3.98 -5.15
N ILE A 14 2.83 -3.96 -5.33
CA ILE A 14 2.01 -5.18 -5.36
C ILE A 14 2.44 -6.10 -6.51
N ALA A 15 2.68 -5.55 -7.70
CA ALA A 15 3.13 -6.32 -8.86
C ALA A 15 4.51 -6.95 -8.61
N LYS A 16 5.42 -6.20 -7.98
CA LYS A 16 6.76 -6.68 -7.59
C LYS A 16 6.67 -7.84 -6.58
N LEU A 17 5.86 -7.68 -5.54
CA LEU A 17 5.58 -8.71 -4.52
C LEU A 17 4.91 -9.96 -5.10
N ALA A 18 4.06 -9.78 -6.12
CA ALA A 18 3.39 -10.87 -6.82
C ALA A 18 4.29 -11.61 -7.81
N SER A 19 5.47 -11.06 -8.14
CA SER A 19 6.38 -11.68 -9.10
C SER A 19 6.90 -13.03 -8.62
N GLN A 20 7.02 -13.99 -9.54
CA GLN A 20 7.44 -15.34 -9.21
C GLN A 20 8.86 -15.39 -8.63
N ALA A 21 9.76 -14.52 -9.12
CA ALA A 21 11.11 -14.39 -8.60
C ALA A 21 11.10 -13.96 -7.13
N PHE A 22 10.31 -12.93 -6.81
CA PHE A 22 10.18 -12.41 -5.45
C PHE A 22 9.53 -13.42 -4.49
N GLN A 23 8.50 -14.14 -4.94
CA GLN A 23 7.90 -15.21 -4.13
C GLN A 23 8.85 -16.37 -3.84
N LYS A 24 9.70 -16.75 -4.81
CA LYS A 24 10.71 -17.79 -4.59
C LYS A 24 11.79 -17.29 -3.62
N ALA A 25 12.30 -16.08 -3.82
CA ALA A 25 13.31 -15.48 -2.95
C ALA A 25 12.81 -15.34 -1.51
N SER A 26 11.59 -14.82 -1.33
CA SER A 26 11.00 -14.61 0.00
C SER A 26 10.77 -15.92 0.76
N ARG A 27 10.45 -17.02 0.06
CA ARG A 27 10.38 -18.37 0.66
C ARG A 27 11.74 -18.89 1.09
N VAL A 28 12.79 -18.67 0.29
CA VAL A 28 14.16 -19.07 0.63
C VAL A 28 14.68 -18.32 1.87
N VAL A 29 14.34 -17.02 1.97
CA VAL A 29 14.71 -16.19 3.13
C VAL A 29 13.78 -16.42 4.33
N GLY A 30 12.56 -16.92 4.10
CA GLY A 30 11.56 -17.16 5.13
C GLY A 30 10.79 -15.91 5.56
N LEU A 31 10.63 -14.94 4.66
CA LEU A 31 9.84 -13.71 4.84
C LEU A 31 8.51 -13.74 4.06
N TYR A 32 8.16 -14.90 3.49
CA TYR A 32 7.00 -15.03 2.62
C TYR A 32 5.69 -14.57 3.27
N ASP A 33 5.45 -14.95 4.52
CA ASP A 33 4.23 -14.58 5.24
C ASP A 33 4.22 -13.08 5.59
N ASP A 34 5.35 -12.53 6.08
CA ASP A 34 5.46 -11.10 6.38
C ASP A 34 5.21 -10.23 5.14
N LEU A 35 5.78 -10.60 4.00
CA LEU A 35 5.62 -9.91 2.71
C LEU A 35 4.21 -10.09 2.12
N ARG A 36 3.57 -11.23 2.40
CA ARG A 36 2.17 -11.45 2.03
C ARG A 36 1.25 -10.54 2.82
N ASP A 37 1.50 -10.37 4.11
CA ASP A 37 0.76 -9.42 4.94
C ASP A 37 0.95 -7.98 4.44
N LEU A 38 2.18 -7.61 4.07
CA LEU A 38 2.45 -6.33 3.41
C LEU A 38 1.64 -6.12 2.13
N THR A 39 1.52 -7.15 1.31
CA THR A 39 0.72 -7.10 0.08
C THR A 39 -0.77 -6.85 0.38
N ASN A 40 -1.31 -7.50 1.43
CA ASN A 40 -2.71 -7.33 1.84
C ASN A 40 -2.96 -5.90 2.36
N THR A 41 -2.05 -5.36 3.16
CA THR A 41 -2.18 -4.00 3.70
C THR A 41 -2.04 -2.95 2.59
N LEU A 42 -1.09 -3.11 1.66
CA LEU A 42 -0.96 -2.25 0.47
C LEU A 42 -2.22 -2.28 -0.41
N SER A 43 -2.85 -3.44 -0.55
CA SER A 43 -4.12 -3.58 -1.29
C SER A 43 -5.26 -2.83 -0.61
N SER A 44 -5.31 -2.85 0.72
CA SER A 44 -6.29 -2.09 1.51
C SER A 44 -6.09 -0.59 1.34
N VAL A 45 -4.84 -0.13 1.42
CA VAL A 45 -4.48 1.28 1.16
C VAL A 45 -4.81 1.72 -0.27
N LYS A 46 -4.58 0.87 -1.27
CA LYS A 46 -4.95 1.12 -2.66
C LYS A 46 -6.46 1.35 -2.80
N ALA A 47 -7.28 0.57 -2.12
CA ALA A 47 -8.73 0.78 -2.10
C ALA A 47 -9.10 2.13 -1.47
N VAL A 48 -8.43 2.53 -0.39
CA VAL A 48 -8.65 3.83 0.25
C VAL A 48 -8.20 5.00 -0.67
N LEU A 49 -7.10 4.84 -1.42
CA LEU A 49 -6.66 5.83 -2.40
C LEU A 49 -7.68 6.03 -3.54
N LEU A 50 -8.35 4.96 -3.98
CA LEU A 50 -9.44 5.06 -4.97
C LEU A 50 -10.65 5.84 -4.42
N ASP A 51 -11.04 5.55 -3.18
CA ASP A 51 -12.14 6.25 -2.50
C ASP A 51 -11.81 7.75 -2.27
N ALA A 52 -10.55 8.05 -1.93
CA ALA A 52 -10.06 9.41 -1.71
C ALA A 52 -10.11 10.27 -2.98
N GLN A 53 -9.79 9.67 -4.13
CA GLN A 53 -9.76 10.37 -5.43
C GLN A 53 -11.11 10.93 -5.83
N GLN A 54 -12.19 10.29 -5.37
CA GLN A 54 -13.55 10.74 -5.66
C GLN A 54 -14.03 11.85 -4.71
N LYS A 55 -13.34 12.09 -3.58
CA LYS A 55 -13.74 13.02 -2.51
C LYS A 55 -12.71 14.13 -2.24
N GLN A 56 -11.69 14.26 -3.10
CA GLN A 56 -10.50 15.07 -2.89
C GLN A 56 -10.76 16.59 -2.75
N ASP A 57 -11.88 17.10 -3.26
CA ASP A 57 -12.08 18.55 -3.43
C ASP A 57 -12.36 19.35 -2.15
N HIS A 58 -12.67 18.72 -1.01
CA HIS A 58 -13.26 19.45 0.14
C HIS A 58 -12.60 19.24 1.52
N ASN A 59 -11.49 18.49 1.65
CA ASN A 59 -10.94 18.19 2.98
C ASN A 59 -9.42 18.42 3.12
N HIS A 60 -9.04 19.46 3.89
CA HIS A 60 -7.64 19.74 4.23
C HIS A 60 -6.97 18.62 5.06
N GLN A 61 -7.74 17.84 5.81
CA GLN A 61 -7.22 16.70 6.57
C GLN A 61 -6.76 15.55 5.65
N LEU A 62 -7.40 15.40 4.48
CA LEU A 62 -7.01 14.42 3.47
C LEU A 62 -5.60 14.68 2.93
N ARG A 63 -5.22 15.96 2.77
CA ARG A 63 -3.89 16.34 2.28
C ARG A 63 -2.77 15.92 3.25
N GLY A 64 -3.01 16.07 4.55
CA GLY A 64 -2.09 15.60 5.60
C GLY A 64 -1.98 14.08 5.60
N TRP A 65 -3.11 13.39 5.49
CA TRP A 65 -3.17 11.93 5.40
C TRP A 65 -2.41 11.39 4.18
N LEU A 66 -2.60 11.97 2.99
CA LEU A 66 -1.87 11.59 1.77
C LEU A 66 -0.37 11.81 1.87
N THR A 67 0.06 12.87 2.54
CA THR A 67 1.48 13.15 2.74
C THR A 67 2.11 12.10 3.63
N HIS A 68 1.43 11.70 4.70
CA HIS A 68 1.89 10.62 5.57
C HIS A 68 1.92 9.28 4.82
N LEU A 69 0.88 8.98 4.04
CA LEU A 69 0.82 7.76 3.25
C LEU A 69 1.96 7.68 2.22
N LYS A 70 2.32 8.80 1.59
CA LYS A 70 3.48 8.88 0.69
C LYS A 70 4.76 8.41 1.38
N ILE A 71 5.02 8.89 2.60
CA ILE A 71 6.23 8.55 3.34
C ILE A 71 6.27 7.03 3.58
N VAL A 72 5.16 6.44 4.03
CA VAL A 72 5.11 5.00 4.32
C VAL A 72 5.26 4.14 3.06
N LEU A 73 4.68 4.57 1.93
CA LEU A 73 4.84 3.86 0.65
C LEU A 73 6.28 3.93 0.13
N SER A 74 6.95 5.07 0.26
CA SER A 74 8.37 5.19 -0.10
C SER A 74 9.26 4.32 0.78
N GLU A 75 8.99 4.25 2.09
CA GLU A 75 9.73 3.33 2.97
C GLU A 75 9.50 1.85 2.61
N ALA A 76 8.29 1.50 2.15
CA ALA A 76 8.00 0.16 1.65
C ALA A 76 8.77 -0.16 0.37
N GLU A 77 8.88 0.81 -0.54
CA GLU A 77 9.70 0.70 -1.77
C GLU A 77 11.17 0.48 -1.43
N ASP A 78 11.75 1.32 -0.57
CA ASP A 78 13.14 1.19 -0.10
C ASP A 78 13.41 -0.19 0.51
N LEU A 79 12.44 -0.72 1.28
CA LEU A 79 12.53 -2.05 1.89
C LEU A 79 12.55 -3.17 0.85
N LEU A 80 11.71 -3.11 -0.18
CA LEU A 80 11.69 -4.11 -1.25
C LEU A 80 12.95 -4.04 -2.11
N ASP A 81 13.52 -2.86 -2.30
CA ASP A 81 14.79 -2.68 -3.00
C ASP A 81 15.98 -3.24 -2.19
N GLU A 82 15.99 -3.06 -0.85
CA GLU A 82 16.98 -3.70 0.03
C GLU A 82 16.88 -5.24 -0.07
N PHE A 83 15.66 -5.78 -0.12
CA PHE A 83 15.43 -7.22 -0.29
C PHE A 83 15.95 -7.75 -1.63
N ASP A 84 15.66 -7.06 -2.73
CA ASP A 84 16.14 -7.46 -4.07
C ASP A 84 17.66 -7.40 -4.15
N CYS A 85 18.27 -6.33 -3.64
CA CYS A 85 19.72 -6.17 -3.59
C CYS A 85 20.36 -7.33 -2.83
N GLN A 86 19.82 -7.69 -1.66
CA GLN A 86 20.35 -8.81 -0.88
C GLN A 86 20.13 -10.16 -1.57
N THR A 87 19.00 -10.34 -2.25
CA THR A 87 18.70 -11.55 -3.03
C THR A 87 19.71 -11.73 -4.17
N LEU A 88 19.93 -10.69 -4.97
CA LEU A 88 20.94 -10.68 -6.05
C LEU A 88 22.35 -10.92 -5.51
N ARG A 89 22.69 -10.28 -4.39
CA ARG A 89 24.00 -10.46 -3.73
C ARG A 89 24.21 -11.91 -3.28
N ASN A 90 23.17 -12.54 -2.73
CA ASN A 90 23.23 -13.96 -2.36
C ASN A 90 23.39 -14.87 -3.58
N GLU A 91 22.78 -14.53 -4.72
CA GLU A 91 22.96 -15.28 -5.97
C GLU A 91 24.38 -15.16 -6.51
N VAL A 92 24.96 -13.96 -6.53
CA VAL A 92 26.35 -13.71 -6.96
C VAL A 92 27.34 -14.48 -6.08
N VAL A 93 27.19 -14.42 -4.76
CA VAL A 93 28.06 -15.17 -3.83
C VAL A 93 27.92 -16.68 -4.01
N LYS A 94 26.73 -17.18 -4.37
CA LYS A 94 26.53 -18.60 -4.67
C LYS A 94 27.21 -19.02 -5.97
N ALA A 95 27.12 -18.18 -7.01
CA ALA A 95 27.63 -18.45 -8.36
C ALA A 95 29.16 -18.30 -8.48
N ASP A 96 29.75 -17.28 -7.84
CA ASP A 96 31.16 -16.88 -8.08
C ASP A 96 32.03 -16.89 -6.80
N GLY A 97 31.43 -17.16 -5.63
CA GLY A 97 32.13 -17.12 -4.34
C GLY A 97 32.95 -18.37 -4.03
N SER A 98 34.25 -18.20 -3.82
CA SER A 98 35.14 -19.17 -3.16
C SER A 98 34.55 -19.63 -1.81
N THR A 99 34.85 -20.87 -1.39
CA THR A 99 34.41 -21.43 -0.10
C THR A 99 34.69 -20.49 1.07
N LYS A 100 35.82 -19.75 1.04
CA LYS A 100 36.20 -18.76 2.06
C LYS A 100 35.28 -17.53 2.11
N ALA A 101 34.79 -17.07 0.95
CA ALA A 101 33.83 -15.96 0.83
C ALA A 101 32.42 -16.38 1.27
N LYS A 102 32.05 -17.66 1.06
CA LYS A 102 30.81 -18.22 1.58
C LYS A 102 30.80 -18.22 3.11
N VAL A 103 31.84 -18.73 3.76
CA VAL A 103 31.90 -18.71 5.25
C VAL A 103 32.00 -17.30 5.82
N SER A 104 32.76 -16.37 5.21
CA SER A 104 32.83 -14.99 5.71
C SER A 104 31.48 -14.26 5.61
N HIS A 105 30.65 -14.55 4.60
CA HIS A 105 29.31 -13.99 4.47
C HIS A 105 28.35 -14.50 5.58
N PHE A 106 28.51 -15.74 6.04
CA PHE A 106 27.74 -16.29 7.15
C PHE A 106 28.10 -15.67 8.51
N PHE A 107 29.36 -15.30 8.72
CA PHE A 107 29.85 -14.74 9.99
C PHE A 107 29.93 -13.19 10.01
N SER A 108 29.61 -12.52 8.91
CA SER A 108 29.54 -11.06 8.83
C SER A 108 28.16 -10.53 9.24
N THR A 109 28.01 -9.20 9.33
CA THR A 109 26.70 -8.51 9.45
C THR A 109 25.71 -8.87 8.34
N SER A 110 26.19 -9.55 7.29
CA SER A 110 25.40 -10.21 6.24
C SER A 110 24.86 -11.60 6.61
N ASN A 111 24.81 -11.95 7.91
CA ASN A 111 24.18 -13.17 8.39
C ASN A 111 22.71 -13.23 7.91
N PRO A 112 22.32 -14.26 7.13
CA PRO A 112 20.96 -14.40 6.60
C PRO A 112 19.87 -14.34 7.67
N LEU A 113 20.14 -14.81 8.89
CA LEU A 113 19.18 -14.81 10.00
C LEU A 113 19.00 -13.41 10.61
N VAL A 114 20.09 -12.65 10.77
CA VAL A 114 20.03 -11.26 11.28
C VAL A 114 19.32 -10.37 10.26
N PHE A 115 19.64 -10.55 8.97
CA PHE A 115 18.96 -9.87 7.88
C PHE A 115 17.46 -10.18 7.86
N ARG A 116 17.10 -11.48 7.94
CA ARG A 116 15.69 -11.91 8.02
C ARG A 116 14.97 -11.26 9.20
N PHE A 117 15.55 -11.29 10.39
CA PHE A 117 14.93 -10.71 11.57
C PHE A 117 14.74 -9.19 11.44
N LYS A 118 15.77 -8.47 10.96
CA LYS A 118 15.70 -7.02 10.69
C LYS A 118 14.57 -6.70 9.70
N MET A 119 14.53 -7.41 8.58
CA MET A 119 13.51 -7.21 7.55
C MET A 119 12.10 -7.52 8.06
N ALA A 120 11.89 -8.62 8.77
CA ALA A 120 10.60 -8.97 9.35
C ALA A 120 10.11 -7.87 10.31
N GLN A 121 11.00 -7.32 11.13
CA GLN A 121 10.67 -6.22 12.04
C GLN A 121 10.28 -4.94 11.27
N GLN A 122 11.01 -4.60 10.21
CA GLN A 122 10.69 -3.43 9.38
C GLN A 122 9.37 -3.62 8.62
N ILE A 123 9.12 -4.79 8.04
CA ILE A 123 7.85 -5.12 7.37
C ILE A 123 6.69 -4.97 8.37
N LYS A 124 6.86 -5.46 9.59
CA LYS A 124 5.86 -5.33 10.65
C LYS A 124 5.60 -3.87 11.04
N ASP A 125 6.64 -3.04 11.13
CA ASP A 125 6.50 -1.61 11.41
C ASP A 125 5.72 -0.88 10.31
N ILE A 126 6.08 -1.13 9.05
CA ILE A 126 5.38 -0.58 7.87
C ILE A 126 3.92 -1.03 7.86
N ASN A 127 3.66 -2.31 8.11
CA ASN A 127 2.29 -2.83 8.19
C ASN A 127 1.47 -2.14 9.28
N ASN A 128 2.02 -1.99 10.49
CA ASN A 128 1.32 -1.28 11.57
C ASN A 128 1.04 0.18 11.21
N ARG A 129 1.95 0.84 10.51
CA ARG A 129 1.78 2.24 10.07
C ARG A 129 0.73 2.36 8.97
N LEU A 130 0.76 1.47 7.98
CA LEU A 130 -0.25 1.42 6.92
C LEU A 130 -1.64 1.08 7.47
N ASP A 131 -1.73 0.15 8.41
CA ASP A 131 -2.99 -0.23 9.08
C ASP A 131 -3.55 0.92 9.92
N LYS A 132 -2.67 1.66 10.62
CA LYS A 132 -3.06 2.90 11.32
C LYS A 132 -3.57 3.96 10.34
N VAL A 133 -2.91 4.12 9.19
CA VAL A 133 -3.33 5.04 8.13
C VAL A 133 -4.68 4.60 7.53
N ALA A 134 -4.93 3.30 7.37
CA ALA A 134 -6.21 2.74 6.94
C ALA A 134 -7.31 2.91 8.00
N THR A 135 -6.99 2.78 9.29
CA THR A 135 -7.95 3.00 10.40
C THR A 135 -8.27 4.49 10.58
N ASP A 136 -7.28 5.36 10.39
CA ASP A 136 -7.48 6.81 10.44
C ASP A 136 -8.49 7.28 9.37
N ARG A 137 -8.67 6.55 8.27
CA ARG A 137 -9.73 6.83 7.28
C ARG A 137 -11.14 6.72 7.86
N ASP A 138 -11.39 5.75 8.73
CA ASP A 138 -12.70 5.63 9.40
C ASP A 138 -12.94 6.81 10.35
N LYS A 139 -11.87 7.31 10.97
CA LYS A 139 -11.90 8.52 11.81
C LYS A 139 -12.10 9.81 11.01
N PHE A 140 -11.55 9.90 9.79
CA PHE A 140 -11.79 11.03 8.88
C PHE A 140 -13.12 10.93 8.14
N SER A 141 -13.91 9.87 8.40
CA SER A 141 -15.24 9.67 7.84
C SER A 141 -15.30 10.00 6.35
N LEU A 142 -14.50 9.26 5.55
CA LEU A 142 -14.85 9.02 4.15
C LEU A 142 -16.08 8.10 4.03
N GLN A 143 -16.95 8.06 5.06
CA GLN A 143 -18.28 7.50 4.94
C GLN A 143 -18.93 8.15 3.73
N ILE A 144 -19.57 7.32 2.93
CA ILE A 144 -20.54 7.74 1.95
C ILE A 144 -21.51 8.61 2.76
N ILE A 145 -21.39 9.94 2.66
CA ILE A 145 -22.58 10.75 2.88
C ILE A 145 -23.46 10.27 1.74
N ASP A 146 -24.30 9.28 2.04
CA ASP A 146 -25.49 9.04 1.25
C ASP A 146 -26.20 10.37 1.37
N VAL A 147 -25.97 11.25 0.40
CA VAL A 147 -26.81 12.42 0.23
C VAL A 147 -28.12 11.80 -0.18
N ASP A 148 -28.89 11.45 0.85
CA ASP A 148 -30.28 11.10 0.81
C ASP A 148 -30.93 12.24 0.03
N THR A 149 -31.00 12.07 -1.29
CA THR A 149 -31.64 13.02 -2.19
C THR A 149 -33.12 12.70 -2.09
N ARG A 150 -33.65 12.71 -0.87
CA ARG A 150 -35.07 12.62 -0.60
C ARG A 150 -35.64 14.02 -0.71
N VAL A 151 -36.35 14.16 -1.83
CA VAL A 151 -37.58 14.94 -1.98
C VAL A 151 -37.40 16.43 -2.22
N VAL A 152 -37.49 16.78 -3.51
CA VAL A 152 -38.58 17.67 -3.92
C VAL A 152 -39.34 16.98 -5.05
N HIS A 153 -40.39 16.23 -4.67
CA HIS A 153 -41.48 15.97 -5.61
C HIS A 153 -42.11 17.34 -5.93
N ARG A 154 -41.74 17.91 -7.07
CA ARG A 154 -42.44 19.04 -7.66
C ARG A 154 -43.86 18.58 -7.96
N ARG A 155 -44.83 19.05 -7.16
CA ARG A 155 -46.25 18.93 -7.51
C ARG A 155 -46.47 19.81 -8.73
N ASP A 156 -46.64 19.21 -9.90
CA ASP A 156 -47.18 19.91 -11.05
C ASP A 156 -48.66 20.20 -10.76
N MET A 157 -48.97 21.49 -10.70
CA MET A 157 -50.31 22.03 -10.48
C MET A 157 -51.17 21.71 -11.72
N THR A 158 -52.25 20.96 -11.53
CA THR A 158 -53.28 20.76 -12.55
C THR A 158 -53.92 22.10 -12.90
N HIS A 159 -53.74 22.54 -14.15
CA HIS A 159 -54.41 23.70 -14.71
C HIS A 159 -55.91 23.44 -14.88
N SER A 160 -56.75 24.28 -14.28
CA SER A 160 -58.18 24.35 -14.60
C SER A 160 -58.37 25.19 -15.87
N ARG A 161 -58.90 24.58 -16.93
CA ARG A 161 -59.40 25.29 -18.13
C ARG A 161 -60.68 26.02 -17.76
N VAL A 162 -60.68 27.34 -17.87
CA VAL A 162 -61.91 28.14 -17.96
C VAL A 162 -62.21 28.31 -19.44
N SER A 163 -63.35 27.77 -19.88
CA SER A 163 -63.88 27.98 -21.22
C SER A 163 -64.66 29.29 -21.24
N ASP A 164 -64.40 30.10 -22.27
CA ASP A 164 -65.16 31.30 -22.63
C ASP A 164 -66.63 31.00 -22.91
N SER A 165 -67.50 31.95 -22.56
CA SER A 165 -68.80 32.20 -23.19
C SER A 165 -69.14 33.68 -23.09
#